data_AF-A0A420I5F1-F1
#
_entry.id   AF-A0A420I5F1-F1
#
_cell.length_a   1.000
_cell.length_b   1.000
_cell.length_c   1.000
_cell.angle_alpha   90.00
_cell.angle_beta   90.00
_cell.angle_gamma   90.00
#
_symmetry.space_group_name_H-M   'P 1'
#
loop_
_entity.id
_entity.type
_entity.pdbx_description
1 polymer ?
#
loop_
_entity_poly.entity_id
_entity_poly.type
_entity_poly.pdbx_seq_one_letter_code
_entity_poly.pdbx_strand_id
1 'polypeptide(L)' 'MSDKYQARLRDICYKRQWTLPRYLVTSCHAGFYCSVTVAAQVYSGRWAETEEEARENSAEKAVKSIQVEYGQR' A
#
# COMPACT_ATOMS: atom_id res chain seq x y z
N MET A 1 -8.16 0.25 14.74
CA MET A 1 -7.08 0.01 13.78
C MET A 1 -6.98 1.28 12.95
N SER A 2 -5.77 1.83 12.74
CA SER A 2 -5.61 3.14 12.11
C SER A 2 -5.02 2.95 10.73
N ASP A 3 -5.76 3.34 9.69
CA ASP A 3 -5.36 3.34 8.27
C ASP A 3 -4.27 4.37 7.94
N LYS A 4 -3.22 4.42 8.75
CA LYS A 4 -2.19 5.47 8.75
C LYS A 4 -1.43 5.47 7.42
N TYR A 5 -1.02 4.30 6.95
CA TYR A 5 -0.26 4.15 5.71
C TYR A 5 -1.15 4.26 4.49
N GLN A 6 -2.38 3.73 4.52
CA GLN A 6 -3.35 3.94 3.45
C GLN A 6 -3.65 5.43 3.24
N ALA A 7 -3.93 6.17 4.32
CA ALA A 7 -4.17 7.61 4.26
C ALA A 7 -2.95 8.37 3.74
N ARG A 8 -1.74 8.01 4.19
CA ARG A 8 -0.49 8.63 3.74
C ARG A 8 -0.20 8.34 2.27
N LEU A 9 -0.46 7.11 1.81
CA LEU A 9 -0.28 6.73 0.41
C LEU A 9 -1.24 7.51 -0.49
N ARG A 10 -2.50 7.69 -0.05
CA ARG A 10 -3.48 8.53 -0.75
C ARG A 10 -3.01 9.99 -0.85
N ASP A 11 -2.52 10.56 0.24
CA ASP A 11 -1.99 11.94 0.26
C ASP A 11 -0.77 12.09 -0.66
N ILE A 12 0.14 11.11 -0.68
CA ILE A 12 1.28 11.08 -1.61
C ILE A 12 0.80 11.06 -3.06
N CYS A 13 -0.16 10.19 -3.39
CA CYS A 13 -0.70 10.10 -4.75
C CYS A 13 -1.35 11.42 -5.17
N TYR A 14 -2.12 12.03 -4.27
CA TYR A 14 -2.77 13.32 -4.51
C TYR A 14 -1.74 14.44 -4.75
N LYS A 15 -0.75 14.59 -3.87
CA LYS A 15 0.30 15.63 -4.00
C LYS A 15 1.14 15.47 -5.25
N ARG A 16 1.34 14.23 -5.71
CA ARG A 16 2.14 13.91 -6.90
C ARG A 16 1.31 13.84 -8.19
N GLN A 17 0.01 14.14 -8.12
CA GLN A 17 -0.93 14.01 -9.25
C GLN A 17 -0.91 12.60 -9.87
N TRP A 18 -0.68 11.58 -9.04
CA TRP A 18 -0.79 10.18 -9.44
C TRP A 18 -2.22 9.69 -9.30
N THR A 19 -2.54 8.64 -10.05
CA THR A 19 -3.79 7.90 -9.86
C THR A 19 -3.86 7.38 -8.43
N LEU A 20 -5.07 7.40 -7.86
CA LEU A 20 -5.34 6.87 -6.53
C LEU A 20 -4.86 5.41 -6.39
N PRO A 21 -4.37 5.02 -5.21
CA PRO A 21 -3.88 3.68 -4.96
C PRO A 21 -4.99 2.65 -5.16
N ARG A 22 -4.72 1.60 -5.94
CA ARG A 22 -5.66 0.49 -6.16
C ARG A 22 -5.24 -0.72 -5.35
N TYR A 23 -6.07 -1.11 -4.39
CA TYR A 23 -5.85 -2.28 -3.55
C TYR A 23 -6.52 -3.51 -4.18
N LEU A 24 -5.79 -4.60 -4.23
CA LEU A 24 -6.28 -5.92 -4.59
C LEU A 24 -5.98 -6.87 -3.43
N VAL A 25 -7.04 -7.25 -2.73
CA VAL A 25 -6.99 -8.21 -1.64
C VAL A 25 -7.32 -9.60 -2.20
N THR A 26 -6.47 -10.57 -1.86
CA THR A 26 -6.68 -11.98 -2.13
C THR A 26 -6.76 -12.69 -0.79
N SER A 27 -7.90 -13.31 -0.51
CA SER A 27 -8.04 -14.21 0.64
C SER A 27 -7.62 -15.64 0.26
N CYS A 28 -6.97 -16.32 1.19
CA CYS A 28 -6.58 -17.73 1.10
C CYS A 28 -7.06 -18.44 2.37
N HIS A 29 -7.08 -19.78 2.35
CA HIS A 29 -7.52 -20.60 3.50
C HIS A 29 -6.80 -20.28 4.82
N ALA A 30 -5.58 -19.73 4.75
CA ALA A 30 -4.77 -19.40 5.90
C ALA A 30 -4.71 -17.90 6.21
N GLY A 31 -5.41 -17.00 5.50
CA GLY A 31 -5.37 -15.56 5.79
C GLY A 31 -5.51 -14.67 4.55
N PHE A 32 -5.08 -13.42 4.65
CA PHE A 32 -5.25 -12.40 3.63
C PHE A 32 -3.90 -11.92 3.10
N TYR A 33 -3.89 -11.66 1.81
CA TYR A 33 -2.78 -11.04 1.10
C TYR A 33 -3.31 -9.81 0.37
N CYS A 34 -2.56 -8.72 0.35
CA CYS A 34 -2.96 -7.53 -0.39
C CYS A 34 -1.81 -7.01 -1.22
N SER A 35 -2.14 -6.54 -2.42
CA SER A 35 -1.23 -5.79 -3.28
C SER A 35 -1.83 -4.41 -3.57
N VAL A 36 -0.99 -3.39 -3.62
CA VAL A 36 -1.41 -2.03 -3.95
C VAL A 36 -0.68 -1.55 -5.20
N THR A 37 -1.43 -1.02 -6.17
CA THR A 37 -0.87 -0.43 -7.38
C THR A 37 -0.82 1.08 -7.24
N VAL A 38 0.37 1.67 -7.37
CA VAL A 38 0.64 3.11 -7.30
C VAL A 38 1.62 3.51 -8.39
N ALA A 39 1.31 4.55 -9.16
CA ALA A 39 2.19 5.05 -10.23
C ALA A 39 2.68 3.95 -11.20
N ALA A 40 1.78 3.04 -11.59
CA ALA A 40 2.07 1.85 -12.40
C ALA A 40 3.05 0.82 -11.77
N GLN A 41 3.44 1.00 -10.51
CA GLN A 41 4.18 0.01 -9.72
C GLN A 41 3.23 -0.79 -8.82
N VAL A 42 3.51 -2.07 -8.62
CA VAL A 42 2.72 -2.96 -7.76
C VAL A 42 3.54 -3.31 -6.53
N TYR A 43 2.99 -3.01 -5.35
CA TYR A 43 3.60 -3.31 -4.06
C TYR A 43 2.77 -4.36 -3.34
N SER A 44 3.32 -5.56 -3.27
CA SER A 44 2.68 -6.67 -2.57
C SER A 44 3.06 -6.66 -1.10
N GLY A 45 2.06 -6.62 -0.24
CA GLY A 45 2.18 -6.64 1.21
C GLY A 45 2.61 -8.01 1.74
N ARG A 46 2.52 -8.16 3.05
CA ARG A 46 2.79 -9.42 3.75
C ARG A 46 1.47 -10.15 3.97
N TRP A 47 1.56 -11.46 4.22
CA TRP A 47 0.43 -12.22 4.73
C TRP A 47 -0.05 -11.60 6.05
N ALA A 48 -1.36 -11.55 6.26
CA ALA A 48 -1.99 -11.07 7.48
C ALA A 48 -3.23 -11.91 7.82
N GLU A 49 -3.64 -11.87 9.09
CA GLU A 49 -4.83 -12.58 9.57
C GLU A 49 -6.13 -11.85 9.18
N THR A 50 -6.05 -10.54 8.91
CA THR A 50 -7.17 -9.70 8.54
C THR A 50 -6.93 -8.95 7.23
N GLU A 51 -8.01 -8.65 6.52
CA GLU A 51 -7.96 -7.85 5.28
C GLU A 51 -7.39 -6.44 5.54
N GLU A 52 -7.75 -5.83 6.66
CA GLU A 52 -7.31 -4.48 7.02
C GLU A 52 -5.79 -4.43 7.25
N GLU A 53 -5.22 -5.40 7.98
CA GLU A 53 -3.77 -5.52 8.13
C GLU A 53 -3.08 -5.81 6.80
N ALA A 54 -3.66 -6.66 5.95
CA ALA A 54 -3.09 -6.93 4.63
C ALA A 54 -2.97 -5.63 3.81
N ARG A 55 -4.04 -4.81 3.78
CA ARG A 55 -4.05 -3.51 3.10
C ARG A 55 -3.02 -2.57 3.70
N GLU A 56 -2.99 -2.44 5.02
CA GLU A 56 -2.04 -1.56 5.72
C GLU A 56 -0.58 -1.98 5.47
N ASN A 57 -0.29 -3.29 5.48
CA ASN A 57 1.02 -3.86 5.14
C ASN A 57 1.44 -3.53 3.70
N SER A 58 0.52 -3.64 2.74
CA SER A 58 0.81 -3.28 1.35
C SER A 58 1.06 -1.77 1.19
N ALA A 59 0.28 -0.94 1.90
CA ALA A 59 0.42 0.51 1.90
C ALA A 59 1.74 0.96 2.55
N GLU A 60 2.13 0.35 3.67
CA GLU A 60 3.41 0.60 4.35
C GLU A 60 4.58 0.40 3.39
N LYS A 61 4.58 -0.73 2.67
CA LYS A 61 5.64 -1.07 1.71
C LYS A 61 5.72 -0.03 0.59
N ALA A 62 4.57 0.33 0.00
CA ALA A 62 4.51 1.35 -1.04
C ALA A 62 5.02 2.71 -0.55
N VAL A 63 4.56 3.17 0.62
CA VAL A 63 5.02 4.44 1.22
C VAL A 63 6.53 4.43 1.43
N LYS A 64 7.08 3.35 2.01
CA LYS A 64 8.53 3.23 2.25
C LYS A 64 9.33 3.22 0.94
N SER A 65 8.89 2.47 -0.06
CA SER A 65 9.52 2.45 -1.39
C SER A 65 9.52 3.84 -2.03
N ILE A 66 8.38 4.52 -2.05
CA ILE A 66 8.27 5.89 -2.59
C ILE A 66 9.15 6.86 -1.80
N GLN A 67 9.22 6.73 -0.47
CA GLN A 67 10.10 7.58 0.33
C GLN A 67 11.58 7.37 0.03
N VAL A 68 12.01 6.14 -0.23
CA VAL A 68 13.40 5.84 -0.62
C VAL A 68 13.68 6.34 -2.03
N GLU A 69 12.80 6.08 -2.99
CA GLU A 69 12.99 6.47 -4.40
C GLU A 69 13.05 8.00 -4.61
N TYR A 70 12.36 8.77 -3.77
CA TYR A 70 12.28 10.22 -3.89
C TYR A 70 12.93 10.99 -2.74
N GLY A 71 13.55 10.28 -1.80
CA GLY A 71 14.23 10.83 -0.64
C GLY A 71 15.73 10.93 -0.83
N GLN A 72 16.19 11.61 -1.89
CA GLN A 72 17.54 12.15 -1.99
C GLN A 72 17.66 13.13 -3.18
N ARG A 73 17.36 14.40 -2.93
CA ARG A 73 18.02 15.54 -3.59
C ARG A 73 17.93 16.78 -2.73
#